data_AF-A0A1S8M8T7-F1
#
_entry.id   AF-A0A1S8M8T7-F1
#
_cell.length_a   1.000
_cell.length_b   1.000
_cell.length_c   1.000
_cell.angle_alpha   90.00
_cell.angle_beta   90.00
_cell.angle_gamma   90.00
#
_symmetry.space_group_name_H-M   'P 1'
#
loop_
_entity.id
_entity.type
_entity.pdbx_description
1 polymer ?
#
loop_
_entity_poly.entity_id
_entity_poly.type
_entity_poly.pdbx_seq_one_letter_code
_entity_poly.pdbx_strand_id
1 'polypeptide(L)'
;MENKKKYVTISMFIVFVLFILGFSFFSYNEKKANYAKEFSKVKQKNINLKKKEALLREKELKLYDEQSKNLRIPILMYHWIEDGKGDELKVSKEKFKSEMEIVKQSGYTPISFDELYEFMNNKKPFSIKPILITFDDGYEDNYVNAYPVLKELGFKATIFTITDLINTCPYLSDKEIVELSKNNIAVESHAASHSKLSLLSYDNQYSELKRSKERLEGILHKQEYYLAYPFGKYNKDTMEIAKKLGYRLAACTKEGNASLSDGFYELKRIYISNNYNLEQFRKIIN
;
A
#
# COMPACT_ATOMS: atom_id res chain seq x y z
N MET A 1 -32.42 40.57 -77.08
CA MET A 1 -32.31 40.89 -75.63
C MET A 1 -32.08 39.65 -74.74
N GLU A 2 -32.46 38.43 -75.17
CA GLU A 2 -32.31 37.20 -74.36
C GLU A 2 -30.86 36.78 -74.05
N ASN A 3 -29.94 36.84 -75.02
CA ASN A 3 -28.55 36.40 -74.80
C ASN A 3 -27.83 37.21 -73.71
N LYS A 4 -28.06 38.54 -73.64
CA LYS A 4 -27.49 39.40 -72.59
C LYS A 4 -27.96 39.00 -71.19
N LYS A 5 -29.23 38.62 -71.01
CA LYS A 5 -29.75 38.16 -69.71
C LYS A 5 -29.07 36.85 -69.29
N LYS A 6 -28.88 35.90 -70.23
CA LYS A 6 -28.25 34.59 -69.98
C LYS A 6 -26.78 34.71 -69.53
N TYR A 7 -26.00 35.60 -70.16
CA TYR A 7 -24.62 35.87 -69.73
C TYR A 7 -24.54 36.52 -68.34
N VAL A 8 -25.48 37.41 -68.00
CA VAL A 8 -25.57 38.02 -66.67
C VAL A 8 -25.90 36.97 -65.60
N THR A 9 -26.82 36.03 -65.88
CA THR A 9 -27.17 34.96 -64.93
C THR A 9 -26.01 33.99 -64.69
N ILE A 10 -25.31 33.59 -65.75
CA ILE A 10 -24.13 32.71 -65.66
C ILE A 10 -23.01 33.41 -64.89
N SER A 11 -22.77 34.70 -65.15
CA SER A 11 -21.78 35.50 -64.43
C SER A 11 -22.10 35.60 -62.93
N MET A 12 -23.36 35.89 -62.58
CA MET A 12 -23.79 35.92 -61.18
C MET A 12 -23.65 34.56 -60.48
N PHE A 13 -23.92 33.46 -61.19
CA PHE A 13 -23.73 32.12 -60.65
C PHE A 13 -22.25 31.78 -60.40
N ILE A 14 -21.36 32.15 -61.32
CA ILE A 14 -19.91 31.97 -61.14
C ILE A 14 -19.41 32.78 -59.95
N VAL A 15 -19.83 34.04 -59.81
CA VAL A 15 -19.49 34.89 -58.66
C VAL A 15 -19.99 34.26 -57.35
N PHE A 16 -21.21 33.71 -57.34
CA PHE A 16 -21.77 33.03 -56.18
C PHE A 16 -21.00 31.76 -55.80
N VAL A 17 -20.61 30.94 -56.78
CA VAL A 17 -19.80 29.73 -56.54
C VAL A 17 -18.41 30.09 -56.02
N LEU A 18 -17.75 31.10 -56.61
CA LEU A 18 -16.46 31.61 -56.13
C LEU A 18 -16.57 32.17 -54.71
N PHE A 19 -17.68 32.82 -54.37
CA PHE A 19 -17.96 33.28 -53.02
C PHE A 19 -18.10 32.11 -52.03
N ILE A 20 -18.85 31.05 -52.38
CA ILE A 20 -18.98 29.85 -51.53
C ILE A 20 -17.63 29.15 -51.33
N LEU A 21 -16.84 29.01 -52.41
CA LEU A 21 -15.51 28.40 -52.33
C LEU A 21 -14.56 29.25 -51.49
N GLY A 22 -14.58 30.57 -51.68
CA GLY A 22 -13.81 31.53 -50.88
C GLY A 22 -14.19 31.50 -49.39
N PHE A 23 -15.50 31.48 -49.09
CA PHE A 23 -16.02 31.37 -47.73
C PHE A 23 -15.66 30.03 -47.08
N SER A 24 -15.75 28.93 -47.83
CA SER A 24 -15.38 27.59 -47.38
C SER A 24 -13.87 27.49 -47.09
N PHE A 25 -13.04 28.06 -47.96
CA PHE A 25 -11.59 28.14 -47.77
C PHE A 25 -11.22 29.01 -46.56
N PHE A 26 -11.87 30.16 -46.39
CA PHE A 26 -11.69 31.04 -45.24
C PHE A 26 -12.08 30.33 -43.94
N SER A 27 -13.27 29.70 -43.89
CA SER A 27 -13.73 28.94 -42.73
C SER A 27 -12.82 27.76 -42.39
N TYR A 28 -12.28 27.07 -43.40
CA TYR A 28 -11.29 25.99 -43.21
C TYR A 28 -10.00 26.52 -42.58
N ASN A 29 -9.46 27.63 -43.07
CA ASN A 29 -8.24 28.24 -42.52
C ASN A 29 -8.43 28.76 -41.10
N GLU A 30 -9.59 29.36 -40.79
CA GLU A 30 -9.93 29.81 -39.45
C GLU A 30 -10.02 28.64 -38.46
N LYS A 31 -10.71 27.54 -38.84
CA LYS A 31 -10.75 26.31 -38.05
C LYS A 31 -9.35 25.74 -37.82
N LYS A 32 -8.52 25.65 -38.86
CA LYS A 32 -7.13 25.15 -38.75
C LYS A 32 -6.28 26.00 -37.82
N ALA A 33 -6.42 27.33 -37.87
CA ALA A 33 -5.73 28.24 -36.97
C ALA A 33 -6.18 28.07 -35.51
N ASN A 34 -7.49 27.90 -35.29
CA ASN A 34 -8.05 27.62 -33.96
C ASN A 34 -7.53 26.29 -33.39
N TYR A 35 -7.52 25.21 -34.19
CA TYR A 35 -6.93 23.92 -33.79
C TYR A 35 -5.45 24.05 -33.42
N ALA A 36 -4.65 24.75 -34.22
CA ALA A 36 -3.23 24.96 -33.92
C ALA A 36 -3.02 25.72 -32.59
N LYS A 37 -3.87 26.72 -32.32
CA LYS A 37 -3.83 27.50 -31.07
C LYS A 37 -4.22 26.65 -29.85
N GLU A 38 -5.27 25.82 -29.96
CA GLU A 38 -5.65 24.89 -28.90
C GLU A 38 -4.58 23.82 -28.65
N PHE A 39 -4.03 23.23 -29.71
CA PHE A 39 -2.95 22.25 -29.61
C PHE A 39 -1.72 22.83 -28.91
N SER A 40 -1.33 24.07 -29.26
CA SER A 40 -0.23 24.78 -28.59
C SER A 40 -0.53 25.02 -27.10
N LYS A 41 -1.77 25.39 -26.74
CA LYS A 41 -2.17 25.57 -25.32
C LYS A 41 -2.07 24.27 -24.54
N VAL A 42 -2.58 23.16 -25.10
CA VAL A 42 -2.50 21.82 -24.48
C VAL A 42 -1.04 21.40 -24.31
N LYS A 43 -0.21 21.58 -25.34
CA LYS A 43 1.23 21.29 -25.28
C LYS A 43 1.92 22.08 -24.17
N GLN A 44 1.64 23.38 -24.04
CA GLN A 44 2.22 24.22 -22.98
C GLN A 44 1.73 23.80 -21.58
N LYS A 45 0.44 23.46 -21.43
CA LYS A 45 -0.12 22.95 -20.17
C LYS A 45 0.60 21.66 -19.75
N ASN A 46 0.83 20.74 -20.68
CA ASN A 46 1.55 19.49 -20.43
C ASN A 46 3.02 19.72 -20.03
N ILE A 47 3.69 20.69 -20.66
CA ILE A 47 5.06 21.08 -20.26
C ILE A 47 5.07 21.63 -18.83
N ASN A 48 4.11 22.50 -18.48
CA ASN A 48 4.02 23.08 -17.15
C ASN A 48 3.71 22.02 -16.08
N LEU A 49 2.84 21.04 -16.39
CA LEU A 49 2.56 19.90 -15.51
C LEU A 49 3.83 19.07 -15.24
N LYS A 50 4.57 18.69 -16.28
CA LYS A 50 5.83 17.96 -16.14
C LYS A 50 6.87 18.70 -15.30
N LYS A 51 6.97 20.03 -15.48
CA LYS A 51 7.85 20.87 -14.65
C LYS A 51 7.42 20.86 -13.17
N LYS A 52 6.12 20.93 -12.90
CA LYS A 52 5.57 20.88 -11.53
C LYS A 52 5.83 19.52 -10.87
N GLU A 53 5.64 18.43 -11.61
CA GLU A 53 5.92 17.06 -11.15
C GLU A 53 7.41 16.87 -10.84
N ALA A 54 8.31 17.36 -11.70
CA ALA A 54 9.75 17.31 -11.46
C ALA A 54 10.16 18.09 -10.20
N LEU A 55 9.60 19.29 -10.00
CA LEU A 55 9.85 20.09 -8.80
C LEU A 55 9.32 19.41 -7.53
N LEU A 56 8.14 18.79 -7.60
CA LEU A 56 7.59 18.04 -6.48
C LEU A 56 8.49 16.83 -6.15
N ARG A 57 8.94 16.10 -7.17
CA ARG A 57 9.83 14.95 -7.00
C ARG A 57 11.18 15.35 -6.39
N GLU A 58 11.73 16.49 -6.77
CA GLU A 58 12.97 17.00 -6.16
C GLU A 58 12.77 17.29 -4.67
N LYS A 59 11.64 17.89 -4.29
CA LYS A 59 11.29 18.12 -2.88
C LYS A 59 11.11 16.82 -2.11
N GLU A 60 10.43 15.84 -2.70
CA GLU A 60 10.26 14.51 -2.10
C GLU A 60 11.61 13.82 -1.87
N LEU A 61 12.52 13.87 -2.84
CA LEU A 61 13.84 13.26 -2.71
C LEU A 61 14.67 13.91 -1.60
N LYS A 62 14.61 15.25 -1.45
CA LYS A 62 15.26 15.95 -0.33
C LYS A 62 14.70 15.51 1.02
N LEU A 63 13.38 15.45 1.15
CA LEU A 63 12.73 14.99 2.38
C LEU A 63 13.07 13.51 2.68
N TYR A 64 13.13 12.67 1.65
CA TYR A 64 13.56 11.27 1.79
C TYR A 64 15.01 11.18 2.28
N ASP A 65 15.94 11.96 1.73
CA ASP A 65 17.35 11.94 2.13
C ASP A 65 17.54 12.41 3.59
N GLU A 66 16.69 13.30 4.08
CA GLU A 66 16.64 13.71 5.49
C GLU A 66 16.10 12.58 6.38
N GLN A 67 14.99 11.97 6.00
CA GLN A 67 14.36 10.89 6.77
C GLN A 67 15.23 9.62 6.81
N SER A 68 15.72 9.16 5.66
CA SER A 68 16.42 7.89 5.48
C SER A 68 17.66 7.69 6.37
N LYS A 69 18.30 8.77 6.84
CA LYS A 69 19.49 8.69 7.70
C LYS A 69 19.18 8.20 9.11
N ASN A 70 18.06 8.63 9.69
CA ASN A 70 17.76 8.42 11.10
C ASN A 70 16.36 7.85 11.37
N LEU A 71 15.54 7.66 10.33
CA LEU A 71 14.19 7.16 10.51
C LEU A 71 14.21 5.75 11.11
N ARG A 72 13.57 5.64 12.27
CA ARG A 72 13.27 4.40 12.97
C ARG A 72 11.76 4.27 13.00
N ILE A 73 11.25 3.16 12.46
CA ILE A 73 9.82 2.93 12.31
C ILE A 73 9.43 1.84 13.30
N PRO A 74 8.59 2.15 14.30
CA PRO A 74 8.04 1.12 15.17
C PRO A 74 7.11 0.23 14.36
N ILE A 75 7.34 -1.09 14.41
CA ILE A 75 6.43 -2.11 13.87
C ILE A 75 5.96 -2.92 15.06
N LEU A 76 4.77 -2.63 15.55
CA LEU A 76 4.21 -3.28 16.73
C LEU A 76 3.76 -4.70 16.36
N MET A 77 4.12 -5.68 17.17
CA MET A 77 3.80 -7.10 16.97
C MET A 77 2.89 -7.58 18.11
N TYR A 78 1.60 -7.68 17.80
CA TYR A 78 0.58 -8.31 18.63
C TYR A 78 0.31 -9.74 18.16
N HIS A 79 -0.42 -10.50 18.98
CA HIS A 79 -0.95 -11.82 18.59
C HIS A 79 -2.46 -11.83 18.88
N TRP A 80 -2.83 -12.17 20.11
CA TRP A 80 -4.21 -12.22 20.57
C TRP A 80 -4.65 -10.88 21.14
N ILE A 81 -5.90 -10.50 20.84
CA ILE A 81 -6.61 -9.38 21.43
C ILE A 81 -7.83 -9.91 22.20
N GLU A 82 -7.55 -10.57 23.32
CA GLU A 82 -8.54 -11.10 24.25
C GLU A 82 -7.97 -11.10 25.68
N ASP A 83 -8.84 -11.34 26.67
CA ASP A 83 -8.40 -11.47 28.05
C ASP A 83 -7.56 -12.74 28.25
N GLY A 84 -6.29 -12.56 28.58
CA GLY A 84 -5.40 -13.67 28.93
C GLY A 84 -4.56 -13.33 30.14
N LYS A 85 -5.17 -13.31 31.32
CA LYS A 85 -4.47 -12.99 32.58
C LYS A 85 -3.27 -13.93 32.76
N GLY A 86 -2.07 -13.36 32.77
CA GLY A 86 -0.81 -14.11 32.93
C GLY A 86 -0.24 -14.70 31.65
N ASP A 87 -0.91 -14.49 30.51
CA ASP A 87 -0.38 -14.79 29.17
C ASP A 87 0.13 -13.49 28.54
N GLU A 88 1.41 -13.47 28.17
CA GLU A 88 2.06 -12.30 27.60
C GLU A 88 1.57 -12.00 26.17
N LEU A 89 1.09 -13.01 25.43
CA LEU A 89 0.66 -12.87 24.04
C LEU A 89 -0.76 -12.31 23.90
N LYS A 90 -1.52 -12.28 25.00
CA LYS A 90 -2.94 -11.91 25.05
C LYS A 90 -3.15 -10.53 25.65
N VAL A 91 -3.32 -9.53 24.79
CA VAL A 91 -3.60 -8.15 25.22
C VAL A 91 -5.11 -7.94 25.26
N SER A 92 -5.68 -7.55 26.40
CA SER A 92 -7.13 -7.31 26.46
C SER A 92 -7.58 -6.22 25.48
N LYS A 93 -8.84 -6.28 25.06
CA LYS A 93 -9.43 -5.30 24.14
C LYS A 93 -9.34 -3.87 24.67
N GLU A 94 -9.58 -3.67 25.96
CA GLU A 94 -9.55 -2.36 26.63
C GLU A 94 -8.12 -1.81 26.66
N LYS A 95 -7.15 -2.69 26.91
CA LYS A 95 -5.74 -2.32 26.90
C LYS A 95 -5.30 -1.97 25.48
N PHE A 96 -5.62 -2.81 24.49
CA PHE A 96 -5.35 -2.53 23.08
C PHE A 96 -5.97 -1.19 22.64
N LYS A 97 -7.22 -0.90 23.01
CA LYS A 97 -7.85 0.40 22.75
C LYS A 97 -7.05 1.57 23.34
N SER A 98 -6.64 1.46 24.61
CA SER A 98 -5.85 2.48 25.29
C SER A 98 -4.48 2.69 24.61
N GLU A 99 -3.84 1.62 24.16
CA GLU A 99 -2.58 1.67 23.40
C GLU A 99 -2.77 2.37 22.05
N MET A 100 -3.84 2.08 21.31
CA MET A 100 -4.12 2.75 20.02
C MET A 100 -4.46 4.24 20.20
N GLU A 101 -5.12 4.61 21.29
CA GLU A 101 -5.32 6.01 21.65
C GLU A 101 -4.00 6.73 21.95
N ILE A 102 -3.05 6.06 22.62
CA ILE A 102 -1.70 6.59 22.86
C ILE A 102 -0.95 6.78 21.53
N VAL A 103 -1.05 5.82 20.60
CA VAL A 103 -0.48 5.96 19.24
C VAL A 103 -1.00 7.23 18.58
N LYS A 104 -2.34 7.44 18.57
CA LYS A 104 -2.97 8.64 18.00
C LYS A 104 -2.49 9.92 18.67
N GLN A 105 -2.49 9.96 20.00
CA GLN A 105 -2.09 11.14 20.80
C GLN A 105 -0.61 11.48 20.65
N SER A 106 0.24 10.49 20.35
CA SER A 106 1.67 10.66 20.14
C SER A 106 2.03 11.17 18.73
N GLY A 107 1.02 11.51 17.90
CA GLY A 107 1.20 12.04 16.56
C GLY A 107 1.65 10.99 15.53
N TYR A 108 1.56 9.71 15.87
CA TYR A 108 1.84 8.63 14.94
C TYR A 108 0.69 8.45 13.95
N THR A 109 1.03 8.03 12.74
CA THR A 109 0.07 7.61 11.74
C THR A 109 0.34 6.18 11.33
N PRO A 110 -0.61 5.27 11.58
CA PRO A 110 -0.53 3.91 11.08
C PRO A 110 -0.49 3.88 9.55
N ILE A 111 0.56 3.25 9.01
CA ILE A 111 0.77 3.07 7.57
C ILE A 111 0.66 1.58 7.19
N SER A 112 0.46 1.31 5.90
CA SER A 112 0.54 -0.05 5.36
C SER A 112 1.97 -0.46 4.99
N PHE A 113 2.18 -1.77 4.81
CA PHE A 113 3.44 -2.27 4.23
C PHE A 113 3.68 -1.77 2.80
N ASP A 114 2.64 -1.46 2.02
CA ASP A 114 2.81 -0.80 0.72
C ASP A 114 3.45 0.58 0.86
N GLU A 115 2.99 1.38 1.83
CA GLU A 115 3.57 2.70 2.10
C GLU A 115 5.02 2.59 2.59
N LEU A 116 5.32 1.57 3.40
CA LEU A 116 6.70 1.26 3.79
C LEU A 116 7.56 0.86 2.58
N TYR A 117 7.05 0.00 1.71
CA TYR A 117 7.76 -0.42 0.51
C TYR A 117 8.01 0.74 -0.45
N GLU A 118 7.04 1.65 -0.63
CA GLU A 118 7.19 2.86 -1.43
C GLU A 118 8.28 3.78 -0.88
N PHE A 119 8.39 3.90 0.45
CA PHE A 119 9.50 4.61 1.09
C PHE A 119 10.84 3.94 0.77
N MET A 120 10.97 2.64 1.04
CA MET A 120 12.23 1.91 0.90
C MET A 120 12.70 1.76 -0.55
N ASN A 121 11.79 1.44 -1.47
CA ASN A 121 12.09 1.12 -2.86
C ASN A 121 12.03 2.35 -3.76
N ASN A 122 10.97 3.15 -3.64
CA ASN A 122 10.70 4.27 -4.55
C ASN A 122 11.10 5.62 -3.99
N LYS A 123 11.72 5.65 -2.80
CA LYS A 123 12.17 6.86 -2.10
C LYS A 123 11.04 7.88 -1.94
N LYS A 124 9.83 7.38 -1.68
CA LYS A 124 8.66 8.23 -1.42
C LYS A 124 8.64 8.55 0.08
N PRO A 125 8.95 9.79 0.50
CA PRO A 125 9.05 10.12 1.92
C PRO A 125 7.68 10.03 2.61
N PHE A 126 7.70 9.85 3.92
CA PHE A 126 6.50 10.00 4.73
C PHE A 126 6.21 11.49 4.97
N SER A 127 4.93 11.86 4.98
CA SER A 127 4.52 13.23 5.34
C SER A 127 4.42 13.46 6.85
N ILE A 128 4.42 12.38 7.64
CA ILE A 128 4.08 12.32 9.07
C ILE A 128 4.82 11.15 9.74
N LYS A 129 4.79 11.07 11.08
CA LYS A 129 5.50 10.05 11.88
C LYS A 129 4.89 8.66 11.65
N PRO A 130 5.55 7.72 10.95
CA PRO A 130 4.96 6.44 10.60
C PRO A 130 5.01 5.45 11.77
N ILE A 131 4.02 4.56 11.84
CA ILE A 131 4.02 3.35 12.68
C ILE A 131 3.32 2.23 11.92
N LEU A 132 3.72 0.97 12.14
CA LEU A 132 2.97 -0.18 11.65
C LEU A 132 2.38 -0.94 12.84
N ILE A 133 1.13 -1.35 12.70
CA ILE A 133 0.43 -2.21 13.66
C ILE A 133 0.28 -3.57 13.00
N THR A 134 0.87 -4.60 13.60
CA THR A 134 0.86 -5.96 13.04
C THR A 134 0.36 -6.96 14.06
N PHE A 135 -0.31 -7.99 13.56
CA PHE A 135 -0.77 -9.15 14.33
C PHE A 135 -0.25 -10.41 13.66
N ASP A 136 0.25 -11.36 14.43
CA ASP A 136 0.67 -12.66 13.93
C ASP A 136 -0.42 -13.72 14.16
N ASP A 137 -0.27 -14.86 13.49
CA ASP A 137 -1.09 -16.07 13.51
C ASP A 137 -2.48 -15.99 12.84
N GLY A 138 -3.17 -14.84 12.90
CA GLY A 138 -4.48 -14.67 12.28
C GLY A 138 -5.65 -15.22 13.11
N TYR A 139 -5.64 -14.93 14.41
CA TYR A 139 -6.72 -15.29 15.33
C TYR A 139 -8.02 -14.52 15.02
N GLU A 140 -9.17 -15.17 15.23
CA GLU A 140 -10.50 -14.59 15.02
C GLU A 140 -10.74 -13.33 15.89
N ASP A 141 -10.14 -13.28 17.07
CA ASP A 141 -10.23 -12.11 17.95
C ASP A 141 -9.62 -10.83 17.36
N ASN A 142 -8.73 -10.94 16.37
CA ASN A 142 -8.20 -9.80 15.63
C ASN A 142 -9.33 -9.13 14.83
N TYR A 143 -10.30 -9.91 14.35
CA TYR A 143 -11.51 -9.42 13.71
C TYR A 143 -12.58 -8.98 14.73
N VAL A 144 -12.82 -9.76 15.78
CA VAL A 144 -13.91 -9.47 16.74
C VAL A 144 -13.57 -8.30 17.68
N ASN A 145 -12.32 -8.19 18.13
CA ASN A 145 -11.90 -7.25 19.16
C ASN A 145 -11.01 -6.11 18.62
N ALA A 146 -10.00 -6.42 17.82
CA ALA A 146 -9.04 -5.41 17.35
C ALA A 146 -9.62 -4.53 16.22
N TYR A 147 -10.21 -5.16 15.20
CA TYR A 147 -10.73 -4.47 14.02
C TYR A 147 -11.74 -3.35 14.32
N PRO A 148 -12.73 -3.50 15.24
CA PRO A 148 -13.65 -2.41 15.58
C PRO A 148 -12.94 -1.17 16.12
N VAL A 149 -11.91 -1.34 16.95
CA VAL A 149 -11.11 -0.24 17.51
C VAL A 149 -10.32 0.46 16.40
N LEU A 150 -9.65 -0.32 15.55
CA LEU A 150 -8.89 0.21 14.42
C LEU A 150 -9.79 0.97 13.44
N LYS A 151 -10.98 0.44 13.15
CA LYS A 151 -11.98 1.07 12.29
C LYS A 151 -12.49 2.39 12.88
N GLU A 152 -12.80 2.43 14.18
CA GLU A 152 -13.22 3.65 14.90
C GLU A 152 -12.16 4.76 14.78
N LEU A 153 -10.88 4.40 14.85
CA LEU A 153 -9.76 5.33 14.77
C LEU A 153 -9.32 5.66 13.34
N GLY A 154 -9.83 4.95 12.33
CA GLY A 154 -9.39 5.05 10.94
C GLY A 154 -7.96 4.53 10.71
N PHE A 155 -7.51 3.60 11.56
CA PHE A 155 -6.15 3.05 11.55
C PHE A 155 -6.01 1.93 10.52
N LYS A 156 -4.83 1.89 9.89
CA LYS A 156 -4.38 0.78 9.06
C LYS A 156 -3.66 -0.25 9.94
N ALA A 157 -3.77 -1.53 9.59
CA ALA A 157 -2.97 -2.59 10.21
C ALA A 157 -2.71 -3.74 9.24
N THR A 158 -1.91 -4.71 9.66
CA THR A 158 -1.62 -5.93 8.89
C THR A 158 -1.73 -7.16 9.79
N ILE A 159 -2.45 -8.18 9.35
CA ILE A 159 -2.56 -9.47 10.04
C ILE A 159 -1.81 -10.51 9.21
N PHE A 160 -0.72 -11.04 9.74
CA PHE A 160 0.01 -12.15 9.15
C PHE A 160 -0.68 -13.46 9.57
N THR A 161 -1.28 -14.16 8.61
CA THR A 161 -2.15 -15.32 8.87
C THR A 161 -1.50 -16.64 8.50
N ILE A 162 -1.66 -17.65 9.37
CA ILE A 162 -1.30 -19.04 9.08
C ILE A 162 -2.38 -19.63 8.17
N THR A 163 -2.06 -19.81 6.89
CA THR A 163 -3.12 -19.99 5.89
C THR A 163 -3.80 -21.36 5.93
N ASP A 164 -3.13 -22.40 6.47
CA ASP A 164 -3.73 -23.73 6.64
C ASP A 164 -4.78 -23.75 7.77
N LEU A 165 -4.80 -22.73 8.64
CA LEU A 165 -5.73 -22.63 9.75
C LEU A 165 -6.96 -21.77 9.44
N ILE A 166 -6.99 -21.11 8.28
CA ILE A 166 -8.14 -20.31 7.85
C ILE A 166 -9.41 -21.18 7.80
N ASN A 167 -10.54 -20.65 8.30
CA ASN A 167 -11.82 -21.35 8.49
C ASN A 167 -11.80 -22.47 9.55
N THR A 168 -10.80 -22.47 10.45
CA THR A 168 -10.76 -23.34 11.63
C THR A 168 -10.87 -22.50 12.89
N CYS A 169 -11.42 -23.04 13.98
CA CYS A 169 -11.46 -22.32 15.25
C CYS A 169 -10.10 -22.40 15.96
N PRO A 170 -9.56 -21.30 16.53
CA PRO A 170 -10.14 -19.95 16.63
C PRO A 170 -9.49 -18.93 15.65
N TYR A 171 -9.42 -19.26 14.36
CA TYR A 171 -8.76 -18.47 13.32
C TYR A 171 -9.75 -17.81 12.37
N LEU A 172 -9.29 -16.78 11.67
CA LEU A 172 -10.07 -16.04 10.69
C LEU A 172 -10.69 -16.95 9.61
N SER A 173 -11.91 -16.61 9.21
CA SER A 173 -12.59 -17.18 8.04
C SER A 173 -12.28 -16.41 6.75
N ASP A 174 -12.54 -17.04 5.60
CA ASP A 174 -12.41 -16.40 4.28
C ASP A 174 -13.24 -15.10 4.20
N LYS A 175 -14.43 -15.09 4.82
CA LYS A 175 -15.33 -13.92 4.81
C LYS A 175 -14.73 -12.75 5.60
N GLU A 176 -14.19 -13.01 6.77
CA GLU A 176 -13.57 -11.99 7.62
C GLU A 176 -12.31 -11.43 6.97
N ILE A 177 -11.48 -12.28 6.38
CA ILE A 177 -10.30 -11.87 5.61
C ILE A 177 -10.68 -10.90 4.48
N VAL A 178 -11.73 -11.22 3.72
CA VAL A 178 -12.23 -10.34 2.65
C VAL A 178 -12.76 -9.02 3.22
N GLU A 179 -13.48 -9.03 4.34
CA GLU A 179 -14.00 -7.81 4.96
C GLU A 179 -12.88 -6.91 5.48
N LEU A 180 -11.91 -7.47 6.21
CA LEU A 180 -10.71 -6.78 6.69
C LEU A 180 -9.99 -6.07 5.55
N SER A 181 -9.74 -6.78 4.45
CA SER A 181 -9.03 -6.28 3.27
C SER A 181 -9.70 -5.08 2.58
N LYS A 182 -11.02 -4.95 2.71
CA LYS A 182 -11.80 -3.82 2.18
C LYS A 182 -11.80 -2.61 3.11
N ASN A 183 -11.34 -2.76 4.35
CA ASN A 183 -11.45 -1.77 5.41
C ASN A 183 -10.09 -1.42 6.04
N ASN A 184 -9.07 -1.19 5.21
CA ASN A 184 -7.73 -0.75 5.63
C ASN A 184 -6.92 -1.74 6.49
N ILE A 185 -7.39 -2.99 6.65
CA ILE A 185 -6.63 -4.04 7.33
C ILE A 185 -6.11 -5.03 6.28
N ALA A 186 -4.80 -5.04 6.06
CA ALA A 186 -4.19 -6.02 5.17
C ALA A 186 -4.15 -7.40 5.85
N VAL A 187 -4.31 -8.46 5.06
CA VAL A 187 -4.10 -9.84 5.50
C VAL A 187 -3.04 -10.42 4.60
N GLU A 188 -1.93 -10.84 5.20
CA GLU A 188 -0.68 -11.22 4.52
C GLU A 188 -0.15 -12.55 5.11
N SER A 189 0.93 -13.08 4.57
CA SER A 189 1.38 -14.45 4.84
C SER A 189 2.13 -14.61 6.17
N HIS A 190 1.76 -15.62 6.97
CA HIS A 190 2.57 -16.17 8.07
C HIS A 190 3.02 -17.62 7.79
N ALA A 191 3.36 -17.89 6.52
CA ALA A 191 3.54 -19.24 5.97
C ALA A 191 2.27 -20.10 6.05
N ALA A 192 2.35 -21.34 5.57
CA ALA A 192 1.16 -22.17 5.41
C ALA A 192 0.81 -22.88 6.72
N SER A 193 1.78 -23.57 7.31
CA SER A 193 1.55 -24.42 8.48
C SER A 193 2.21 -23.89 9.76
N HIS A 194 2.71 -22.65 9.76
CA HIS A 194 3.47 -22.06 10.88
C HIS A 194 4.76 -22.84 11.22
N SER A 195 5.42 -23.43 10.23
CA SER A 195 6.69 -24.16 10.44
C SER A 195 7.88 -23.21 10.67
N LYS A 196 8.86 -23.62 11.49
CA LYS A 196 10.16 -22.93 11.60
C LYS A 196 10.93 -23.08 10.28
N LEU A 197 10.76 -22.12 9.37
CA LEU A 197 11.24 -22.22 7.97
C LEU A 197 12.72 -22.57 7.87
N SER A 198 13.55 -22.01 8.76
CA SER A 198 15.00 -22.28 8.77
C SER A 198 15.39 -23.75 9.01
N LEU A 199 14.46 -24.58 9.51
CA LEU A 199 14.68 -26.00 9.80
C LEU A 199 14.16 -26.92 8.69
N LEU A 200 13.48 -26.37 7.68
CA LEU A 200 12.97 -27.10 6.53
C LEU A 200 14.03 -27.16 5.41
N SER A 201 13.95 -28.19 4.56
CA SER A 201 14.68 -28.21 3.29
C SER A 201 14.23 -27.06 2.38
N TYR A 202 15.06 -26.68 1.41
CA TYR A 202 14.72 -25.65 0.42
C TYR A 202 13.35 -25.89 -0.22
N ASP A 203 13.07 -27.11 -0.69
CA ASP A 203 11.81 -27.45 -1.37
C ASP A 203 10.60 -27.35 -0.43
N ASN A 204 10.77 -27.71 0.85
CA ASN A 204 9.71 -27.57 1.85
C ASN A 204 9.48 -26.10 2.22
N GLN A 205 10.53 -25.28 2.32
CA GLN A 205 10.39 -23.83 2.49
C GLN A 205 9.67 -23.20 1.29
N TYR A 206 10.04 -23.60 0.08
CA TYR A 206 9.41 -23.12 -1.15
C TYR A 206 7.92 -23.48 -1.19
N SER A 207 7.60 -24.73 -0.87
CA SER A 207 6.23 -25.22 -0.82
C SER A 207 5.41 -24.53 0.26
N GLU A 208 5.96 -24.32 1.45
CA GLU A 208 5.32 -23.57 2.55
C GLU A 208 4.92 -22.16 2.11
N LEU A 209 5.88 -21.38 1.59
CA LEU A 209 5.66 -19.98 1.23
C LEU A 209 4.79 -19.83 -0.02
N LYS A 210 4.96 -20.72 -1.01
CA LYS A 210 4.13 -20.69 -2.24
C LYS A 210 2.68 -21.02 -1.92
N ARG A 211 2.45 -22.05 -1.11
CA ARG A 211 1.10 -22.51 -0.74
C ARG A 211 0.34 -21.44 0.04
N SER A 212 0.97 -20.77 1.00
CA SER A 212 0.31 -19.72 1.76
C SER A 212 -0.03 -18.51 0.89
N LYS A 213 0.90 -18.13 0.02
CA LYS A 213 0.69 -17.09 -0.98
C LYS A 213 -0.52 -17.40 -1.86
N GLU A 214 -0.54 -18.57 -2.50
CA GLU A 214 -1.62 -18.96 -3.40
C GLU A 214 -2.98 -19.04 -2.68
N ARG A 215 -3.01 -19.48 -1.42
CA ARG A 215 -4.25 -19.51 -0.62
C ARG A 215 -4.81 -18.12 -0.39
N LEU A 216 -3.99 -17.15 0.03
CA LEU A 216 -4.43 -15.77 0.25
C LEU A 216 -4.82 -15.07 -1.05
N GLU A 217 -4.06 -15.25 -2.12
CA GLU A 217 -4.37 -14.70 -3.44
C GLU A 217 -5.69 -15.25 -4.00
N GLY A 218 -5.98 -16.53 -3.72
CA GLY A 218 -7.25 -17.18 -4.06
C GLY A 218 -8.46 -16.58 -3.31
N ILE A 219 -8.30 -16.23 -2.03
CA ILE A 219 -9.35 -15.61 -1.20
C ILE A 219 -9.57 -14.14 -1.59
N LEU A 220 -8.48 -13.40 -1.77
CA LEU A 220 -8.50 -11.94 -1.91
C LEU A 220 -8.59 -11.45 -3.37
N HIS A 221 -8.36 -12.33 -4.33
CA HIS A 221 -8.28 -12.00 -5.77
C HIS A 221 -7.29 -10.86 -6.09
N LYS A 222 -6.20 -10.77 -5.31
CA LYS A 222 -5.11 -9.81 -5.49
C LYS A 222 -3.79 -10.49 -5.17
N GLN A 223 -2.70 -9.95 -5.70
CA GLN A 223 -1.36 -10.40 -5.31
C GLN A 223 -1.08 -10.06 -3.85
N GLU A 224 -0.43 -10.99 -3.19
CA GLU A 224 0.07 -10.87 -1.82
C GLU A 224 1.55 -10.42 -1.89
N TYR A 225 2.07 -9.69 -0.90
CA TYR A 225 3.45 -9.18 -1.02
C TYR A 225 4.28 -9.24 0.25
N TYR A 226 3.70 -9.56 1.41
CA TYR A 226 4.36 -9.35 2.68
C TYR A 226 4.38 -10.59 3.56
N LEU A 227 5.53 -10.91 4.15
CA LEU A 227 5.70 -12.11 4.95
C LEU A 227 6.08 -11.75 6.39
N ALA A 228 5.55 -12.43 7.38
CA ALA A 228 6.20 -12.55 8.68
C ALA A 228 6.70 -13.99 8.84
N TYR A 229 7.96 -14.16 9.27
CA TYR A 229 8.50 -15.51 9.46
C TYR A 229 7.97 -16.11 10.77
N PRO A 230 7.36 -17.31 10.76
CA PRO A 230 6.98 -18.04 11.97
C PRO A 230 8.14 -18.13 12.96
N PHE A 231 7.87 -17.80 14.24
CA PHE A 231 8.87 -17.75 15.31
C PHE A 231 10.09 -16.85 15.04
N GLY A 232 10.04 -15.99 14.01
CA GLY A 232 11.19 -15.25 13.50
C GLY A 232 12.32 -16.13 12.95
N LYS A 233 12.02 -17.36 12.53
CA LYS A 233 13.03 -18.33 12.05
C LYS A 233 13.08 -18.37 10.53
N TYR A 234 14.19 -17.90 9.98
CA TYR A 234 14.50 -17.88 8.55
C TYR A 234 16.01 -18.11 8.34
N ASN A 235 16.40 -18.45 7.11
CA ASN A 235 17.78 -18.53 6.68
C ASN A 235 17.94 -17.89 5.28
N LYS A 236 19.13 -18.03 4.67
CA LYS A 236 19.40 -17.48 3.34
C LYS A 236 18.45 -18.03 2.27
N ASP A 237 18.17 -19.33 2.30
CA ASP A 237 17.25 -19.99 1.38
C ASP A 237 15.84 -19.42 1.55
N THR A 238 15.38 -19.20 2.78
CA THR A 238 14.06 -18.61 3.06
C THR A 238 13.91 -17.24 2.38
N MET A 239 14.93 -16.39 2.50
CA MET A 239 14.91 -15.05 1.91
C MET A 239 15.00 -15.09 0.38
N GLU A 240 15.81 -15.99 -0.19
CA GLU A 240 15.89 -16.20 -1.63
C GLU A 240 14.55 -16.66 -2.20
N ILE A 241 13.92 -17.63 -1.55
CA ILE A 241 12.60 -18.14 -1.92
C ILE A 241 11.54 -17.04 -1.82
N ALA A 242 11.52 -16.27 -0.73
CA ALA A 242 10.59 -15.16 -0.57
C ALA A 242 10.72 -14.17 -1.74
N LYS A 243 11.94 -13.77 -2.09
CA LYS A 243 12.22 -12.93 -3.25
C LYS A 243 11.76 -13.57 -4.57
N LYS A 244 12.05 -14.85 -4.78
CA LYS A 244 11.68 -15.60 -5.99
C LYS A 244 10.16 -15.70 -6.17
N LEU A 245 9.42 -15.80 -5.06
CA LEU A 245 7.96 -15.83 -5.05
C LEU A 245 7.33 -14.44 -5.16
N GLY A 246 8.11 -13.36 -5.18
CA GLY A 246 7.62 -12.00 -5.36
C GLY A 246 7.22 -11.28 -4.07
N TYR A 247 7.58 -11.82 -2.89
CA TYR A 247 7.48 -11.07 -1.64
C TYR A 247 8.38 -9.83 -1.71
N ARG A 248 7.84 -8.67 -1.31
CA ARG A 248 8.49 -7.37 -1.35
C ARG A 248 9.15 -7.00 -0.04
N LEU A 249 8.51 -7.32 1.07
CA LEU A 249 9.04 -7.13 2.42
C LEU A 249 8.80 -8.36 3.28
N ALA A 250 9.67 -8.60 4.25
CA ALA A 250 9.44 -9.57 5.31
C ALA A 250 9.85 -9.07 6.69
N ALA A 251 9.03 -9.38 7.68
CA ALA A 251 9.22 -9.04 9.08
C ALA A 251 9.69 -10.26 9.90
N CYS A 252 10.47 -9.99 10.95
CA CYS A 252 10.96 -10.99 11.87
C CYS A 252 10.69 -10.60 13.34
N THR A 253 11.21 -11.38 14.29
CA THR A 253 11.05 -11.15 15.73
C THR A 253 12.30 -10.54 16.38
N LYS A 254 13.27 -10.07 15.59
CA LYS A 254 14.41 -9.30 16.11
C LYS A 254 13.85 -8.00 16.72
N GLU A 255 14.03 -7.85 18.03
CA GLU A 255 13.49 -6.72 18.78
C GLU A 255 14.08 -5.38 18.32
N GLY A 256 13.21 -4.39 18.13
CA GLY A 256 13.57 -3.00 17.90
C GLY A 256 12.84 -2.34 16.74
N ASN A 257 13.11 -1.05 16.55
CA ASN A 257 12.55 -0.28 15.45
C ASN A 257 13.14 -0.71 14.10
N ALA A 258 12.29 -0.85 13.10
CA ALA A 258 12.68 -1.11 11.73
C ALA A 258 13.39 0.11 11.10
N SER A 259 14.27 -0.16 10.15
CA SER A 259 15.07 0.84 9.46
C SER A 259 15.61 0.32 8.13
N LEU A 260 16.12 1.23 7.30
CA LEU A 260 16.69 0.87 6.00
C LEU A 260 17.87 -0.11 6.09
N SER A 261 18.63 -0.09 7.20
CA SER A 261 19.74 -1.02 7.40
C SER A 261 19.32 -2.47 7.64
N ASP A 262 18.05 -2.71 7.97
CA ASP A 262 17.53 -4.08 8.11
C ASP A 262 17.32 -4.75 6.74
N GLY A 263 17.29 -3.96 5.66
CA GLY A 263 16.96 -4.44 4.32
C GLY A 263 15.48 -4.82 4.19
N PHE A 264 15.14 -5.41 3.04
CA PHE A 264 13.74 -5.69 2.70
C PHE A 264 13.16 -6.90 3.44
N TYR A 265 13.99 -7.86 3.85
CA TYR A 265 13.54 -9.19 4.28
C TYR A 265 13.82 -9.52 5.74
N GLU A 266 14.24 -8.55 6.55
CA GLU A 266 14.57 -8.75 7.96
C GLU A 266 14.05 -7.59 8.85
N LEU A 267 12.92 -6.99 8.47
CA LEU A 267 12.36 -5.87 9.22
C LEU A 267 12.14 -6.26 10.69
N LYS A 268 12.74 -5.46 11.58
CA LYS A 268 12.59 -5.62 13.03
C LYS A 268 11.19 -5.24 13.47
N ARG A 269 10.77 -5.84 14.58
CA ARG A 269 9.48 -5.55 15.20
C ARG A 269 9.65 -5.39 16.70
N ILE A 270 8.67 -4.76 17.31
CA ILE A 270 8.56 -4.56 18.75
C ILE A 270 7.47 -5.49 19.25
N TYR A 271 7.85 -6.46 20.08
CA TYR A 271 6.88 -7.32 20.74
C TYR A 271 6.02 -6.52 21.73
N ILE A 272 4.70 -6.62 21.65
CA ILE A 272 3.80 -6.01 22.63
C ILE A 272 3.29 -7.05 23.61
N SER A 273 3.81 -7.00 24.83
CA SER A 273 3.45 -7.91 25.91
C SER A 273 2.26 -7.41 26.71
N ASN A 274 1.40 -8.34 27.13
CA ASN A 274 0.35 -8.07 28.11
C ASN A 274 0.92 -7.55 29.46
N ASN A 275 2.19 -7.82 29.77
CA ASN A 275 2.83 -7.35 30.99
C ASN A 275 3.23 -5.87 30.95
N TYR A 276 3.19 -5.23 29.78
CA TYR A 276 3.49 -3.80 29.68
C TYR A 276 2.34 -2.95 30.22
N ASN A 277 2.62 -2.01 31.11
CA ASN A 277 1.67 -0.95 31.42
C ASN A 277 1.68 0.12 30.31
N LEU A 278 0.70 1.03 30.33
CA LEU A 278 0.55 2.07 29.31
C LEU A 278 1.74 3.06 29.27
N GLU A 279 2.46 3.25 30.38
CA GLU A 279 3.66 4.09 30.41
C GLU A 279 4.83 3.40 29.71
N GLN A 280 5.01 2.09 29.94
CA GLN A 280 6.00 1.27 29.23
C GLN A 280 5.70 1.26 27.73
N PHE A 281 4.44 1.05 27.34
CA PHE A 281 4.02 1.16 25.93
C PHE A 281 4.38 2.51 25.32
N ARG A 282 4.09 3.62 26.03
CA ARG A 282 4.44 4.98 25.57
C ARG A 282 5.94 5.16 25.39
N LYS A 283 6.78 4.57 26.24
CA LYS A 283 8.25 4.62 26.10
C LYS A 283 8.74 3.79 24.94
N ILE A 284 8.13 2.63 24.70
CA ILE A 284 8.50 1.71 23.62
C ILE A 284 8.27 2.35 22.25
N ILE A 285 7.16 3.07 22.08
CA ILE A 285 6.85 3.71 20.80
C ILE A 285 7.55 5.06 20.60
N ASN A 286 8.31 5.62 21.54
CA ASN A 286 8.95 6.94 21.40
C ASN A 286 10.46 6.86 21.25
#